data_AF-A0A951G3L8-F1
#
_entry.id   AF-A0A951G3L8-F1
#
_cell.length_a   1.000
_cell.length_b   1.000
_cell.length_c   1.000
_cell.angle_alpha   90.00
_cell.angle_beta   90.00
_cell.angle_gamma   90.00
#
_symmetry.space_group_name_H-M   'P 1'
#
loop_
_entity.id
_entity.type
_entity.pdbx_description
1 polymer ?
#
loop_
_entity_poly.entity_id
_entity_poly.type
_entity_poly.pdbx_seq_one_letter_code
_entity_poly.pdbx_strand_id
1 'polypeptide(L)'
;MEASVTTATPGRSVLERSAASRLPDRLLKWGLTALAGAILALIAYFFIRLIGESGDTFSRFGLSFIFGNDWDPSRSIFHGFPLVAGTLITSAIALILGVPVAVAAALYLNELCPRRFRTPLAILVDLLAAVPSV
;
A
#
# COMPACT_ATOMS: atom_id res chain seq x y z
N MET A 1 -4.78 -69.88 25.85
CA MET A 1 -4.94 -68.54 26.46
C MET A 1 -4.26 -67.56 25.51
N GLU A 2 -4.90 -67.33 24.37
CA GLU A 2 -4.33 -66.63 23.20
C GLU A 2 -4.73 -65.15 23.28
N ALA A 3 -3.75 -64.26 23.30
CA ALA A 3 -3.97 -62.83 23.23
C ALA A 3 -4.27 -62.44 21.78
N SER A 4 -5.51 -62.01 21.52
CA SER A 4 -5.97 -61.50 20.24
C SER A 4 -5.29 -60.17 19.90
N VAL A 5 -4.42 -60.22 18.91
CA VAL A 5 -3.80 -59.06 18.25
C VAL A 5 -4.93 -58.23 17.63
N THR A 6 -5.14 -57.03 18.18
CA THR A 6 -6.04 -56.02 17.61
C THR A 6 -5.38 -55.44 16.35
N THR A 7 -5.97 -55.69 15.19
CA THR A 7 -5.52 -55.14 13.91
C THR A 7 -5.81 -53.64 13.86
N ALA A 8 -4.74 -52.83 13.82
CA ALA A 8 -4.84 -51.42 13.49
C ALA A 8 -5.37 -51.27 12.06
N THR A 9 -6.57 -50.69 11.92
CA THR A 9 -7.11 -50.30 10.62
C THR A 9 -6.25 -49.16 10.07
N PRO A 10 -5.62 -49.28 8.88
CA PRO A 10 -4.90 -48.17 8.28
C PRO A 10 -5.95 -47.12 7.90
N GLY A 11 -5.99 -46.02 8.66
CA GLY A 11 -6.77 -44.85 8.32
C GLY A 11 -6.37 -44.39 6.92
N ARG A 12 -7.30 -44.53 5.97
CA ARG A 12 -7.13 -44.08 4.59
C ARG A 12 -6.67 -42.63 4.60
N SER A 13 -5.54 -42.38 3.95
CA SER A 13 -4.94 -41.07 3.77
C SER A 13 -5.95 -40.08 3.20
N VAL A 14 -6.41 -39.15 4.05
CA VAL A 14 -7.16 -37.92 3.65
C VAL A 14 -6.32 -37.02 2.73
N LEU A 15 -5.08 -37.43 2.41
CA LEU A 15 -4.12 -36.77 1.56
C LEU A 15 -3.92 -37.44 0.18
N GLU A 16 -4.86 -38.24 -0.31
CA GLU A 16 -4.94 -38.42 -1.78
C GLU A 16 -5.61 -37.18 -2.38
N ARG A 17 -4.82 -36.11 -2.56
CA ARG A 17 -5.20 -34.96 -3.38
C ARG A 17 -5.48 -35.48 -4.78
N SER A 18 -6.75 -35.73 -5.06
CA SER A 18 -7.28 -36.34 -6.27
C SER A 18 -6.69 -35.68 -7.51
N ALA A 19 -6.27 -36.46 -8.51
CA ALA A 19 -5.66 -35.96 -9.76
C ALA A 19 -6.54 -34.88 -10.44
N ALA A 20 -7.85 -34.92 -10.22
CA ALA A 20 -8.84 -33.94 -10.68
C ALA A 20 -8.67 -32.53 -10.08
N SER A 21 -8.11 -32.39 -8.87
CA SER A 21 -7.84 -31.09 -8.24
C SER A 21 -6.64 -30.35 -8.83
N ARG A 22 -5.80 -31.04 -9.62
CA ARG A 22 -4.59 -30.46 -10.23
C ARG A 22 -4.89 -29.48 -11.37
N LEU A 23 -6.04 -29.61 -12.02
CA LEU A 23 -6.47 -28.74 -13.13
C LEU A 23 -6.92 -27.36 -12.62
N PRO A 24 -7.84 -27.26 -11.64
CA PRO A 24 -8.19 -25.98 -11.01
C PRO A 24 -6.99 -25.28 -10.35
N ASP A 25 -6.13 -26.03 -9.65
CA ASP A 25 -4.93 -25.47 -9.01
C ASP A 25 -3.96 -24.85 -10.03
N ARG A 26 -3.79 -25.50 -11.19
CA ARG A 26 -2.94 -24.99 -12.27
C ARG A 26 -3.56 -23.77 -12.94
N LEU A 27 -4.85 -23.79 -13.23
CA LEU A 27 -5.56 -22.64 -13.80
C LEU A 27 -5.50 -21.43 -12.87
N LEU A 28 -5.73 -21.63 -11.57
CA LEU A 28 -5.65 -20.57 -10.57
C LEU A 28 -4.23 -20.03 -10.44
N LYS A 29 -3.22 -20.91 -10.42
CA LYS A 29 -1.81 -20.49 -10.41
C LYS A 29 -1.46 -19.66 -11.64
N TRP A 30 -1.83 -20.12 -12.84
CA TRP A 30 -1.57 -19.39 -14.08
C TRP A 30 -2.33 -18.06 -14.15
N GLY A 31 -3.60 -18.04 -13.70
CA GLY A 31 -4.41 -16.82 -13.61
C GLY A 31 -3.81 -15.80 -12.64
N LEU A 32 -3.38 -16.24 -11.46
CA LEU A 32 -2.74 -15.37 -10.46
C LEU A 32 -1.38 -14.85 -10.96
N THR A 33 -0.57 -15.69 -11.62
CA THR A 33 0.69 -15.24 -12.23
C THR A 33 0.47 -14.29 -13.40
N ALA A 34 -0.57 -14.50 -14.20
CA ALA A 34 -0.93 -13.60 -15.29
C ALA A 34 -1.41 -12.25 -14.76
N LEU A 35 -2.22 -12.24 -13.68
CA LEU A 35 -2.66 -11.01 -13.02
C LEU A 35 -1.46 -10.25 -12.42
N ALA A 36 -0.56 -10.94 -11.72
CA ALA A 36 0.66 -10.34 -11.20
C ALA A 36 1.54 -9.76 -12.32
N GLY A 37 1.70 -10.50 -13.43
CA GLY A 37 2.38 -10.04 -14.63
C GLY A 37 1.71 -8.82 -15.27
N ALA A 38 0.38 -8.79 -15.31
CA ALA A 38 -0.41 -7.68 -15.84
C ALA A 38 -0.25 -6.42 -14.97
N ILE A 39 -0.25 -6.54 -13.65
CA ILE A 39 0.01 -5.43 -12.73
C ILE A 39 1.41 -4.88 -12.99
N LEU A 40 2.42 -5.75 -13.09
CA LEU A 40 3.80 -5.33 -13.36
C LEU A 40 3.91 -4.62 -14.72
N ALA A 41 3.25 -5.16 -15.75
CA ALA A 41 3.20 -4.57 -17.09
C ALA A 41 2.49 -3.21 -17.08
N LEU A 42 1.42 -3.06 -16.31
CA LEU A 42 0.71 -1.79 -16.16
C LEU A 42 1.57 -0.74 -15.46
N ILE A 43 2.31 -1.12 -14.40
CA ILE A 43 3.28 -0.24 -13.75
C ILE A 43 4.35 0.19 -14.75
N ALA A 44 4.92 -0.75 -15.51
CA ALA A 44 5.92 -0.44 -16.52
C ALA A 44 5.36 0.49 -17.61
N TYR A 45 4.15 0.22 -18.10
CA TYR A 45 3.45 1.06 -19.06
C TYR A 45 3.21 2.47 -18.52
N PHE A 46 2.77 2.60 -17.27
CA PHE A 46 2.58 3.88 -16.59
C PHE A 46 3.88 4.70 -16.59
N PHE A 47 5.01 4.09 -16.19
CA PHE A 47 6.30 4.80 -16.21
C PHE A 47 6.72 5.22 -17.62
N ILE A 48 6.57 4.33 -18.62
CA ILE A 48 6.90 4.66 -20.02
C ILE A 48 6.07 5.86 -20.50
N ARG A 49 4.76 5.86 -20.22
CA ARG A 49 3.86 6.96 -20.58
C ARG A 49 4.20 8.24 -19.85
N LEU A 50 4.44 8.15 -18.54
CA LEU A 50 4.78 9.29 -17.70
C LEU A 50 6.07 9.97 -18.18
N ILE A 51 7.12 9.19 -18.49
CA ILE A 51 8.40 9.73 -18.97
C ILE A 51 8.23 10.36 -20.34
N GLY A 52 7.48 9.70 -21.25
CA GLY A 52 7.20 10.23 -22.58
C GLY A 52 6.47 11.58 -22.53
N GLU A 53 5.40 11.68 -21.75
CA GLU A 53 4.61 12.91 -21.62
C GLU A 53 5.34 14.00 -20.82
N SER A 54 6.16 13.63 -19.84
CA SER A 54 6.98 14.59 -19.08
C SER A 54 8.07 15.22 -19.95
N GLY A 55 8.56 14.52 -20.98
CA GLY A 55 9.57 15.04 -21.92
C GLY A 55 9.12 16.31 -22.64
N ASP A 56 7.83 16.41 -23.00
CA ASP A 56 7.25 17.60 -23.64
C ASP A 56 7.27 18.84 -22.75
N THR A 57 7.41 18.67 -21.44
CA THR A 57 7.56 19.79 -20.50
C THR A 57 8.95 20.40 -20.59
N PHE A 58 9.99 19.57 -20.74
CA PHE A 58 11.37 20.02 -20.91
C PHE A 58 11.58 20.73 -22.26
N SER A 59 10.87 20.34 -23.31
CA SER A 59 10.94 21.04 -24.59
C SER A 59 10.29 22.42 -24.55
N ARG A 60 9.27 22.63 -23.70
CA ARG A 60 8.57 23.91 -23.53
C ARG A 60 9.24 24.88 -22.53
N PHE A 61 9.77 24.36 -21.43
CA PHE A 61 10.28 25.18 -20.31
C PHE A 61 11.80 25.05 -20.09
N GLY A 62 12.47 24.10 -20.76
CA GLY A 62 13.91 23.85 -20.61
C GLY A 62 14.32 23.41 -19.20
N LEU A 63 15.62 23.52 -18.91
CA LEU A 63 16.17 23.21 -17.58
C LEU A 63 15.71 24.20 -16.48
N SER A 64 15.20 25.37 -16.88
CA SER A 64 14.61 26.35 -15.96
C SER A 64 13.37 25.81 -15.26
N PHE A 65 12.69 24.81 -15.84
CA PHE A 65 11.59 24.11 -15.18
C PHE A 65 11.97 23.58 -13.79
N ILE A 66 13.19 23.05 -13.62
CA ILE A 66 13.60 22.40 -12.37
C ILE A 66 14.03 23.43 -11.32
N PHE A 67 14.69 24.51 -11.73
CA PHE A 67 15.36 25.45 -10.80
C PHE A 67 14.67 26.81 -10.67
N GLY A 68 13.71 27.12 -11.55
CA GLY A 68 12.95 28.36 -11.49
C GLY A 68 12.06 28.40 -10.25
N ASN A 69 12.00 29.55 -9.58
CA ASN A 69 11.21 29.72 -8.35
C ASN A 69 9.81 30.32 -8.60
N ASP A 70 9.52 30.71 -9.84
CA ASP A 70 8.24 31.34 -10.15
C ASP A 70 7.15 30.31 -10.45
N TRP A 71 5.95 30.57 -9.93
CA TRP A 71 4.73 29.87 -10.30
C TRP A 71 3.67 30.93 -10.61
N ASP A 72 3.49 31.24 -11.89
CA ASP A 72 2.51 32.23 -12.36
C ASP A 72 1.59 31.60 -13.43
N PRO A 73 0.43 31.05 -12.99
CA PRO A 73 -0.56 30.50 -13.91
C PRO A 73 -1.13 31.52 -14.90
N SER A 74 -1.14 32.82 -14.53
CA SER A 74 -1.70 33.88 -15.39
C SER A 74 -0.79 34.18 -16.58
N ARG A 75 0.52 33.97 -16.42
CA ARG A 75 1.54 34.12 -17.46
C ARG A 75 1.99 32.80 -18.07
N SER A 76 1.33 31.69 -17.74
CA SER A 76 1.71 30.33 -18.16
C SER A 76 3.15 29.91 -17.77
N ILE A 77 3.65 30.44 -16.65
CA ILE A 77 4.98 30.11 -16.12
C ILE A 77 4.80 29.05 -15.03
N PHE A 78 5.30 27.84 -15.30
CA PHE A 78 5.21 26.71 -14.41
C PHE A 78 6.59 26.12 -14.17
N HIS A 79 7.13 26.32 -12.96
CA HIS A 79 8.35 25.64 -12.53
C HIS A 79 8.02 24.55 -11.49
N GLY A 80 8.82 23.49 -11.46
CA GLY A 80 8.66 22.36 -10.55
C GLY A 80 9.17 22.64 -9.13
N PHE A 81 10.15 23.53 -8.95
CA PHE A 81 10.75 23.79 -7.64
C PHE A 81 9.74 24.26 -6.58
N PRO A 82 8.83 25.21 -6.85
CA PRO A 82 7.85 25.66 -5.85
C PRO A 82 6.89 24.54 -5.41
N LEU A 83 6.55 23.59 -6.29
CA LEU A 83 5.74 22.43 -5.94
C LEU A 83 6.49 21.51 -4.97
N VAL A 84 7.75 21.20 -5.27
CA VAL A 84 8.59 20.35 -4.41
C VAL A 84 8.83 21.02 -3.06
N ALA A 85 9.20 22.30 -3.06
CA ALA A 85 9.38 23.06 -1.83
C ALA A 85 8.08 23.14 -1.01
N GLY A 86 6.94 23.40 -1.66
CA GLY A 86 5.64 23.46 -1.00
C GLY A 86 5.24 22.13 -0.34
N THR A 87 5.45 21.00 -1.01
CA THR A 87 5.18 19.67 -0.44
C THR A 87 6.13 19.32 0.70
N LEU A 88 7.42 19.66 0.61
CA LEU A 88 8.38 19.46 1.69
C LEU A 88 8.06 20.30 2.92
N ILE A 89 7.75 21.59 2.73
CA ILE A 89 7.39 22.49 3.83
C ILE A 89 6.10 22.03 4.50
N THR A 90 5.05 21.74 3.72
CA THR A 90 3.76 21.32 4.27
C THR A 90 3.86 19.97 4.98
N SER A 91 4.58 18.99 4.42
CA SER A 91 4.81 17.70 5.09
C SER A 91 5.65 17.84 6.36
N ALA A 92 6.68 18.69 6.36
CA ALA A 92 7.47 18.96 7.57
C ALA A 92 6.61 19.57 8.69
N ILE A 93 5.78 20.58 8.36
CA ILE A 93 4.84 21.18 9.32
C ILE A 93 3.86 20.12 9.83
N ALA A 94 3.30 19.31 8.92
CA ALA A 94 2.37 18.24 9.28
C ALA A 94 3.01 17.22 10.23
N LEU A 95 4.28 16.85 10.03
CA LEU A 95 5.01 15.95 10.93
C LEU A 95 5.29 16.60 12.28
N ILE A 96 5.76 17.85 12.30
CA ILE A 96 6.05 18.58 13.54
C ILE A 96 4.81 18.66 14.43
N LEU A 97 3.64 18.87 13.85
CA LEU A 97 2.38 18.96 14.60
C LEU A 97 1.77 17.58 14.87
N GLY A 98 1.77 16.69 13.88
CA GLY A 98 1.09 15.39 13.93
C GLY A 98 1.81 14.35 14.79
N VAL A 99 3.15 14.31 14.73
CA VAL A 99 3.94 13.29 15.46
C VAL A 99 3.78 13.41 16.98
N PRO A 100 3.94 14.60 17.60
CA PRO A 100 3.75 14.73 19.05
C PRO A 100 2.33 14.33 19.50
N VAL A 101 1.30 14.69 18.72
CA VAL A 101 -0.09 14.34 19.00
C VAL A 101 -0.31 12.83 18.88
N ALA A 102 0.24 12.20 17.83
CA ALA A 102 0.15 10.76 17.65
C ALA A 102 0.83 9.98 18.79
N VAL A 103 2.02 10.42 19.23
CA VAL A 103 2.75 9.83 20.36
C VAL A 103 1.97 10.02 21.67
N ALA A 104 1.44 11.22 21.92
CA ALA A 104 0.63 11.50 23.11
C ALA A 104 -0.64 10.63 23.15
N ALA A 105 -1.34 10.48 22.02
CA ALA A 105 -2.51 9.62 21.92
C ALA A 105 -2.17 8.14 22.17
N ALA A 106 -1.05 7.65 21.61
CA ALA A 106 -0.58 6.28 21.81
C ALA A 106 -0.24 6.00 23.29
N LEU A 107 0.49 6.90 23.94
CA LEU A 107 0.82 6.79 25.36
C LEU A 107 -0.43 6.81 26.23
N TYR A 108 -1.37 7.72 25.96
CA TYR A 108 -2.64 7.78 26.68
C TYR A 108 -3.41 6.46 26.58
N LEU A 109 -3.56 5.92 25.37
CA LEU A 109 -4.29 4.66 25.15
C LEU A 109 -3.63 3.45 25.82
N ASN A 110 -2.30 3.41 25.89
CA ASN A 110 -1.60 2.25 26.41
C ASN A 110 -1.41 2.28 27.93
N GLU A 111 -1.10 3.46 28.49
CA GLU A 111 -0.70 3.58 29.91
C GLU A 111 -1.75 4.22 30.80
N LEU A 112 -2.54 5.17 30.29
CA LEU A 112 -3.41 6.01 31.11
C LEU A 112 -4.91 5.71 30.94
N CYS A 113 -5.30 5.08 29.82
CA CYS A 113 -6.70 4.94 29.45
C CYS A 113 -7.44 3.90 30.33
N PRO A 114 -8.61 4.25 30.91
CA PRO A 114 -9.44 3.30 31.63
C PRO A 114 -9.91 2.15 30.73
N ARG A 115 -10.00 0.93 31.28
CA ARG A 115 -10.33 -0.30 30.51
C ARG A 115 -11.63 -0.21 29.70
N ARG A 116 -12.60 0.58 30.14
CA ARG A 116 -13.91 0.77 29.46
C ARG A 116 -13.82 1.60 28.18
N PHE A 117 -12.86 2.53 28.09
CA PHE A 117 -12.76 3.48 26.97
C PHE A 117 -11.66 3.12 25.96
N ARG A 118 -10.74 2.20 26.32
CA ARG A 118 -9.63 1.79 25.45
C ARG A 118 -10.11 1.24 24.11
N THR A 119 -11.08 0.32 24.14
CA THR A 119 -11.62 -0.32 22.93
C THR A 119 -12.31 0.65 21.97
N PRO A 120 -13.28 1.48 22.40
CA PRO A 120 -13.93 2.42 21.47
C PRO A 120 -12.97 3.48 20.91
N LEU A 121 -12.03 3.99 21.72
CA LEU A 121 -11.05 4.97 21.23
C LEU A 121 -10.07 4.36 20.23
N ALA A 122 -9.60 3.13 20.45
CA ALA A 122 -8.75 2.43 19.49
C ALA A 122 -9.46 2.25 18.14
N ILE A 123 -10.73 1.84 18.16
CA ILE A 123 -11.54 1.73 16.93
C ILE A 123 -11.65 3.09 16.22
N LEU A 124 -11.88 4.19 16.94
CA LEU A 124 -11.95 5.52 16.32
C LEU A 124 -10.64 5.93 15.64
N VAL A 125 -9.50 5.62 16.25
CA VAL A 125 -8.18 5.87 15.67
C VAL A 125 -7.97 5.01 14.42
N ASP A 126 -8.30 3.71 14.49
CA ASP A 126 -8.19 2.81 13.34
C ASP A 126 -9.11 3.24 12.19
N LEU A 127 -10.32 3.69 12.50
CA LEU A 127 -11.25 4.23 11.50
C LEU A 127 -10.76 5.52 10.88
N LEU A 128 -10.15 6.43 11.66
CA LEU A 128 -9.53 7.64 11.15
C LEU A 128 -8.39 7.33 10.17
N ALA A 129 -7.61 6.27 10.45
CA ALA A 129 -6.54 5.80 9.57
C ALA A 129 -7.06 5.07 8.31
N ALA A 130 -8.24 4.47 8.39
CA ALA A 130 -8.86 3.71 7.29
C ALA A 130 -9.62 4.59 6.27
N VAL A 131 -9.72 5.91 6.48
CA VAL A 131 -10.42 6.80 5.56
C VAL A 131 -9.77 6.74 4.17
N PRO A 132 -10.51 6.36 3.11
CA PRO A 132 -9.96 6.34 1.77
C PRO A 132 -9.71 7.77 1.29
N SER A 133 -8.48 8.09 0.90
CA SER A 133 -8.17 9.33 0.20
C SER A 133 -8.50 9.18 -1.28
N VAL A 134 -9.80 9.18 -1.61
CA VAL A 134 -10.33 9.12 -2.99
C VAL A 134 -10.99 10.43 -3.38
#